data_AF-A0A5S5D1W6-F1
#
_entry.id   AF-A0A5S5D1W6-F1
#
_cell.length_a   1.000
_cell.length_b   1.000
_cell.length_c   1.000
_cell.angle_alpha   90.00
_cell.angle_beta   90.00
_cell.angle_gamma   90.00
#
_symmetry.space_group_name_H-M   'P 1'
#
loop_
_entity.id
_entity.type
_entity.pdbx_description
1 polymer ?
#
loop_
_entity_poly.entity_id
_entity_poly.type
_entity_poly.pdbx_seq_one_letter_code
_entity_poly.pdbx_strand_id
1 'polypeptide(L)'
;MIDGDSVDERASGPVGALPRAWVQVRVTGPSMSPTVRPGDRLLVRRVPTGTAAPGEVVVARFPRRPELLVVKRVRHAVPEGHWVEGDNPFGSDDSRAFGPAVVVGRVVGRLWPRPGRLPAPPPPDLLAE
;
A
#
# COMPACT_ATOMS: atom_id res chain seq x y z
N MET A 1 -19.12 -57.70 -20.36
CA MET A 1 -17.87 -58.03 -19.67
C MET A 1 -16.75 -57.26 -20.37
N ILE A 2 -16.60 -55.97 -20.02
CA ILE A 2 -15.44 -55.12 -20.27
C ILE A 2 -15.43 -54.18 -19.06
N ASP A 3 -14.47 -54.39 -18.19
CA ASP A 3 -14.23 -53.63 -16.97
C ASP A 3 -13.52 -52.30 -17.29
N GLY A 4 -13.76 -51.31 -16.44
CA GLY A 4 -12.80 -50.24 -16.16
C GLY A 4 -12.97 -48.98 -17.01
N ASP A 5 -13.76 -48.03 -16.52
CA ASP A 5 -13.30 -46.64 -16.54
C ASP A 5 -13.04 -46.21 -15.11
N SER A 6 -11.76 -46.08 -14.82
CA SER A 6 -11.18 -45.74 -13.55
C SER A 6 -11.53 -44.29 -13.24
N VAL A 7 -12.24 -44.08 -12.13
CA VAL A 7 -12.46 -42.76 -11.54
C VAL A 7 -11.11 -42.05 -11.39
N ASP A 8 -10.94 -40.94 -12.10
CA ASP A 8 -9.74 -40.11 -12.09
C ASP A 8 -9.62 -39.41 -10.73
N GLU A 9 -9.01 -40.09 -9.76
CA GLU A 9 -8.51 -39.51 -8.50
C GLU A 9 -7.29 -38.64 -8.77
N ARG A 10 -7.45 -37.50 -9.46
CA ARG A 10 -6.39 -36.49 -9.55
C ARG A 10 -6.92 -35.07 -9.41
N ALA A 11 -6.72 -34.56 -8.19
CA ALA A 11 -6.20 -33.22 -7.86
C ALA A 11 -7.04 -32.44 -6.84
N SER A 12 -7.17 -32.97 -5.62
CA SER A 12 -7.31 -32.09 -4.45
C SER A 12 -5.93 -31.88 -3.84
N GLY A 13 -5.11 -31.05 -4.49
CA GLY A 13 -3.86 -30.57 -3.88
C GLY A 13 -4.16 -29.79 -2.60
N PRO A 14 -3.22 -29.73 -1.63
CA PRO A 14 -3.42 -28.94 -0.43
C PRO A 14 -3.63 -27.49 -0.83
N VAL A 15 -4.79 -26.92 -0.51
CA VAL A 15 -5.04 -25.48 -0.65
C VAL A 15 -3.94 -24.77 0.15
N GLY A 16 -3.02 -24.13 -0.56
CA GLY A 16 -1.84 -23.51 0.06
C GLY A 16 -2.26 -22.55 1.16
N ALA A 17 -1.50 -22.51 2.26
CA ALA A 17 -1.76 -21.60 3.37
C ALA A 17 -1.81 -20.15 2.85
N LEU A 18 -2.80 -19.38 3.33
CA LEU A 18 -2.97 -17.99 2.93
C LEU A 18 -1.69 -17.18 3.27
N PRO A 19 -1.18 -16.34 2.33
CA PRO A 19 0.12 -15.72 2.52
C PRO A 19 0.12 -14.67 3.64
N ARG A 20 1.11 -14.76 4.54
CA ARG A 20 1.45 -13.74 5.58
C ARG A 20 1.90 -12.38 4.98
N ALA A 21 1.92 -12.26 3.66
CA ALA A 21 2.32 -11.06 2.93
C ALA A 21 1.26 -9.95 3.00
N TRP A 22 0.03 -10.25 3.41
CA TRP A 22 -1.05 -9.27 3.44
C TRP A 22 -1.26 -8.72 4.85
N VAL A 23 -1.43 -7.41 4.95
CA VAL A 23 -1.64 -6.70 6.21
C VAL A 23 -2.79 -5.72 6.02
N GLN A 24 -3.66 -5.64 7.02
CA GLN A 24 -4.65 -4.57 7.10
C GLN A 24 -4.04 -3.38 7.86
N VAL A 25 -4.14 -2.18 7.28
CA VAL A 25 -3.71 -0.93 7.93
C VAL A 25 -4.91 -0.01 8.10
N ARG A 26 -5.08 0.57 9.30
CA ARG A 26 -6.08 1.61 9.55
C ARG A 26 -5.46 2.99 9.39
N VAL A 27 -6.10 3.87 8.62
CA VAL A 27 -5.69 5.26 8.46
C VAL A 27 -6.13 6.05 9.69
N THR A 28 -5.22 6.79 10.32
CA THR A 28 -5.48 7.61 11.52
C THR A 28 -5.47 9.10 11.22
N GLY A 29 -4.54 9.56 10.38
CA GLY A 29 -4.36 10.99 10.05
C GLY A 29 -4.94 11.40 8.69
N PRO A 30 -5.11 12.72 8.44
CA PRO A 30 -5.70 13.25 7.22
C PRO A 30 -4.70 13.41 6.07
N SER A 31 -3.44 12.98 6.22
CA SER A 31 -2.36 13.34 5.29
C SER A 31 -2.54 12.81 3.87
N MET A 32 -3.40 11.82 3.68
CA MET A 32 -3.70 11.22 2.38
C MET A 32 -5.10 11.57 1.88
N SER A 33 -5.78 12.53 2.52
CA SER A 33 -7.03 13.07 1.99
C SER A 33 -6.76 13.83 0.69
N PRO A 34 -7.58 13.70 -0.37
CA PRO A 34 -8.87 12.98 -0.40
C PRO A 34 -8.76 11.47 -0.74
N THR A 35 -7.59 10.97 -1.14
CA THR A 35 -7.40 9.59 -1.60
C THR A 35 -7.81 8.55 -0.56
N VAL A 36 -7.41 8.73 0.70
CA VAL A 36 -7.90 7.96 1.87
C VAL A 36 -8.13 8.90 3.05
N ARG A 37 -9.07 8.55 3.91
CA ARG A 37 -9.54 9.35 5.04
C ARG A 37 -9.31 8.61 6.35
N PRO A 38 -9.21 9.34 7.48
CA PRO A 38 -9.20 8.71 8.80
C PRO A 38 -10.34 7.69 8.95
N GLY A 39 -10.02 6.51 9.48
CA GLY A 39 -10.95 5.40 9.65
C GLY A 39 -10.95 4.38 8.51
N ASP A 40 -10.40 4.70 7.34
CA ASP A 40 -10.26 3.74 6.24
C ASP A 40 -9.41 2.54 6.65
N ARG A 41 -9.80 1.36 6.16
CA ARG A 41 -8.99 0.14 6.27
C ARG A 41 -8.43 -0.20 4.91
N LEU A 42 -7.12 -0.30 4.83
CA LEU A 42 -6.37 -0.52 3.59
C LEU A 42 -5.83 -1.93 3.58
N LEU A 43 -5.92 -2.58 2.43
CA LEU A 43 -5.21 -3.82 2.16
C LEU A 43 -3.81 -3.47 1.68
N VAL A 44 -2.81 -4.02 2.35
CA VAL A 44 -1.40 -3.77 2.07
C VAL A 44 -0.72 -5.09 1.76
N ARG A 45 -0.03 -5.14 0.63
CA ARG A 45 0.88 -6.25 0.30
C ARG A 45 2.28 -5.86 0.73
N ARG A 46 2.88 -6.61 1.65
CA ARG A 46 4.30 -6.51 1.99
C ARG A 46 5.12 -6.73 0.72
N VAL A 47 6.12 -5.88 0.53
CA VAL A 47 7.06 -5.97 -0.59
C VAL A 47 8.48 -5.97 -0.05
N PRO A 48 9.45 -6.45 -0.83
CA PRO A 48 10.85 -6.20 -0.53
C PRO A 48 11.08 -4.71 -0.30
N THR A 49 11.90 -4.41 0.69
CA THR A 49 12.22 -3.04 1.09
C THR A 49 12.71 -2.24 -0.11
N GLY A 50 12.18 -1.03 -0.30
CA GLY A 50 12.62 -0.16 -1.39
C GLY A 50 12.07 -0.51 -2.78
N THR A 51 10.96 -1.25 -2.86
CA THR A 51 10.27 -1.52 -4.14
C THR A 51 8.92 -0.81 -4.20
N ALA A 52 8.84 0.33 -4.90
CA ALA A 52 7.58 0.96 -5.28
C ALA A 52 7.73 1.89 -6.50
N ALA A 53 6.66 2.04 -7.26
CA ALA A 53 6.62 2.95 -8.41
C ALA A 53 6.06 4.33 -8.04
N PRO A 54 6.43 5.40 -8.78
CA PRO A 54 5.76 6.69 -8.68
C PRO A 54 4.24 6.59 -8.77
N GLY A 55 3.55 7.38 -7.94
CA GLY A 55 2.09 7.40 -7.87
C GLY A 55 1.49 6.31 -6.98
N GLU A 56 2.25 5.31 -6.53
CA GLU A 56 1.74 4.28 -5.65
C GLU A 56 1.54 4.78 -4.22
N VAL A 57 0.44 4.39 -3.59
CA VAL A 57 0.24 4.59 -2.16
C VAL A 57 0.92 3.44 -1.41
N VAL A 58 1.76 3.80 -0.45
CA VAL A 58 2.63 2.88 0.26
C VAL A 58 2.50 3.06 1.77
N VAL A 59 2.79 1.97 2.48
CA VAL A 59 3.20 2.04 3.88
C VAL A 59 4.71 2.15 3.89
N ALA A 60 5.22 3.17 4.56
CA ALA A 60 6.65 3.44 4.66
C ALA A 60 7.03 3.79 6.10
N ARG A 61 8.33 3.77 6.37
CA ARG A 61 8.94 4.24 7.61
C ARG A 61 10.00 5.28 7.28
N PHE A 62 10.12 6.31 8.11
CA PHE A 62 11.24 7.23 8.03
C PHE A 62 12.38 6.74 8.93
N PRO A 63 13.63 6.70 8.46
CA PRO A 63 14.77 6.32 9.31
C PRO A 63 14.91 7.17 10.59
N ARG A 64 14.46 8.43 10.54
CA ARG A 64 14.45 9.36 11.69
C ARG A 64 13.34 9.08 12.71
N ARG A 65 12.32 8.28 12.35
CA ARG A 65 11.20 7.85 13.20
C ARG A 65 10.84 6.38 12.89
N PRO A 66 11.74 5.44 13.20
CA PRO A 66 11.62 4.04 12.78
C PRO A 66 10.40 3.31 13.36
N GLU A 67 9.87 3.79 14.48
CA GLU A 67 8.69 3.29 15.18
C GLU A 67 7.37 3.65 14.48
N LEU A 68 7.36 4.67 13.62
CA LEU A 68 6.15 5.18 12.99
C LEU A 68 5.99 4.68 11.55
N LEU A 69 4.92 3.92 11.32
CA LEU A 69 4.46 3.59 9.97
C LEU A 69 3.55 4.72 9.45
N VAL A 70 3.86 5.20 8.26
CA VAL A 70 3.10 6.24 7.56
C VAL A 70 2.49 5.70 6.28
N VAL A 71 1.30 6.18 5.93
CA VAL A 71 0.70 5.98 4.61
C VAL A 71 0.94 7.23 3.78
N LYS A 72 1.66 7.08 2.66
CA LYS A 72 2.06 8.18 1.77
C LYS A 72 2.01 7.75 0.31
N ARG A 73 2.07 8.72 -0.61
CA ARG A 73 2.24 8.46 -2.04
C ARG A 73 3.70 8.61 -2.44
N VAL A 74 4.20 7.67 -3.23
CA VAL A 74 5.54 7.77 -3.82
C VAL A 74 5.53 8.84 -4.91
N ARG A 75 6.45 9.80 -4.83
CA ARG A 75 6.71 10.76 -5.91
C ARG A 75 7.78 10.26 -6.86
N HIS A 76 8.90 9.79 -6.31
CA HIS A 76 10.02 9.25 -7.06
C HIS A 76 10.93 8.41 -6.15
N ALA A 77 11.76 7.57 -6.76
CA ALA A 77 12.82 6.84 -6.06
C ALA A 77 14.05 7.74 -5.87
N VAL A 78 14.78 7.52 -4.78
CA VAL A 78 16.04 8.20 -4.44
C VAL A 78 17.04 7.15 -3.93
N PRO A 79 18.36 7.42 -3.90
CA PRO A 79 19.35 6.42 -3.50
C PRO A 79 19.08 5.76 -2.14
N GLU A 80 18.57 6.52 -1.17
CA GLU A 80 18.30 6.08 0.20
C GLU A 80 16.90 5.47 0.39
N GLY A 81 16.08 5.42 -0.67
CA GLY A 81 14.71 4.91 -0.60
C GLY A 81 13.76 5.61 -1.56
N HIS A 82 12.70 6.20 -1.01
CA HIS A 82 11.64 6.83 -1.81
C HIS A 82 11.32 8.20 -1.23
N TRP A 83 11.16 9.19 -2.11
CA TRP A 83 10.54 10.45 -1.74
C TRP A 83 9.03 10.25 -1.71
N VAL A 84 8.42 10.40 -0.53
CA VAL A 84 7.00 10.14 -0.32
C VAL A 84 6.32 11.37 0.26
N GLU A 85 5.11 11.66 -0.23
CA GLU A 85 4.35 12.85 0.15
C GLU A 85 2.91 12.47 0.51
N GLY A 86 2.28 13.29 1.34
CA GLY A 86 0.84 13.22 1.53
C GLY A 86 0.09 13.80 0.34
N ASP A 87 -1.08 13.26 0.03
CA ASP A 87 -2.00 13.89 -0.95
C ASP A 87 -2.69 15.13 -0.37
N ASN A 88 -2.68 15.30 0.96
CA ASN A 88 -3.18 16.50 1.62
C ASN A 88 -2.04 17.52 1.76
N PRO A 89 -2.13 18.72 1.14
CA PRO A 89 -1.07 19.73 1.17
C PRO A 89 -0.77 20.24 2.57
N PHE A 90 -1.76 20.24 3.47
CA PHE A 90 -1.63 20.68 4.85
C PHE A 90 -1.00 19.62 5.78
N GLY A 91 -0.72 18.42 5.27
CA GLY A 91 -0.03 17.38 6.02
C GLY A 91 1.47 17.68 6.14
N SER A 92 1.99 17.76 7.37
CA SER A 92 3.41 18.08 7.65
C SER A 92 4.33 16.86 7.75
N ASP A 93 3.78 15.65 7.85
CA ASP A 93 4.56 14.46 8.18
C ASP A 93 4.97 13.66 6.95
N ASP A 94 5.84 14.20 6.08
CA ASP A 94 6.31 13.50 4.88
C ASP A 94 7.78 13.79 4.54
N SER A 95 8.23 13.40 3.34
CA SER A 95 9.64 13.52 2.94
C SER A 95 10.14 14.96 2.91
N ARG A 96 9.27 15.97 2.79
CA ARG A 96 9.67 17.37 2.88
C ARG A 96 10.22 17.73 4.26
N ALA A 97 9.75 17.06 5.31
CA ALA A 97 10.21 17.25 6.69
C ALA A 97 11.25 16.22 7.14
N PHE A 98 11.11 14.96 6.72
CA PHE A 98 11.89 13.85 7.26
C PHE A 98 12.88 13.22 6.28
N GLY A 99 12.92 13.67 5.04
CA GLY A 99 13.76 13.12 3.98
C GLY A 99 13.22 11.79 3.42
N PRO A 100 14.07 10.98 2.78
CA PRO A 100 13.66 9.73 2.15
C PRO A 100 13.02 8.74 3.12
N ALA A 101 11.99 8.03 2.67
CA ALA A 101 11.33 6.96 3.39
C ALA A 101 11.68 5.59 2.81
N VAL A 102 11.64 4.59 3.67
CA VAL A 102 11.83 3.19 3.31
C VAL A 102 10.45 2.53 3.18
N VAL A 103 10.09 2.12 1.96
CA VAL A 103 8.83 1.42 1.69
C VAL A 103 8.86 0.02 2.29
N VAL A 104 7.80 -0.36 3.00
CA VAL A 104 7.62 -1.69 3.61
C VAL A 104 6.42 -2.45 3.04
N GLY A 105 5.50 -1.76 2.38
CA GLY A 105 4.30 -2.36 1.82
C GLY A 105 3.63 -1.45 0.80
N ARG A 106 3.00 -2.05 -0.20
CA ARG A 106 2.20 -1.34 -1.20
C ARG A 106 0.72 -1.47 -0.86
N VAL A 107 0.01 -0.34 -0.85
CA VAL A 107 -1.44 -0.35 -0.71
C VAL A 107 -2.04 -0.78 -2.04
N VAL A 108 -2.89 -1.80 -1.96
CA VAL A 108 -3.46 -2.48 -3.12
C VAL A 108 -4.93 -2.15 -3.30
N GLY A 109 -5.58 -1.70 -2.23
CA GLY A 109 -6.95 -1.18 -2.27
C GLY A 109 -7.46 -0.79 -0.90
N ARG A 110 -8.66 -0.20 -0.89
CA ARG A 110 -9.45 0.00 0.32
C ARG A 110 -10.28 -1.26 0.57
N LEU A 111 -10.32 -1.71 1.82
CA LEU A 111 -11.20 -2.78 2.29
C LEU A 111 -12.50 -2.23 2.88
N TRP A 112 -12.46 -1.07 3.52
CA TRP A 112 -13.61 -0.47 4.19
C TRP A 112 -13.45 1.06 4.28
N PRO A 113 -14.53 1.87 4.19
CA PRO A 113 -15.95 1.49 4.08
C PRO A 113 -16.42 1.18 2.66
N ARG A 114 -15.66 1.59 1.64
CA ARG A 114 -15.98 1.40 0.22
C ARG A 114 -14.89 0.55 -0.42
N PRO A 115 -15.04 -0.78 -0.47
CA PRO A 115 -14.02 -1.65 -1.03
C PRO A 115 -13.73 -1.29 -2.48
N GLY A 116 -12.47 -1.31 -2.88
CA GLY A 116 -12.08 -1.01 -4.25
C GLY A 116 -10.67 -0.48 -4.39
N ARG A 117 -10.28 -0.18 -5.63
CA ARG A 117 -9.00 0.47 -5.92
C ARG A 117 -8.99 1.88 -5.35
N LEU A 118 -7.81 2.34 -4.95
CA LEU A 118 -7.64 3.74 -4.59
C LEU A 118 -7.74 4.62 -5.85
N PRO A 119 -8.27 5.84 -5.72
CA PRO A 119 -8.30 6.77 -6.84
C PRO A 119 -6.88 7.09 -7.32
N ALA A 120 -6.78 7.48 -8.59
CA ALA A 120 -5.54 7.99 -9.17
C ALA A 120 -4.99 9.17 -8.35
N PRO A 121 -3.68 9.49 -8.49
CA PRO A 121 -3.12 10.68 -7.87
C PRO A 121 -3.97 11.91 -8.21
N PRO A 122 -4.20 12.83 -7.25
CA PRO A 122 -4.83 14.09 -7.58
C PRO A 122 -3.99 14.83 -8.64
N PRO A 123 -4.64 15.54 -9.60
CA PRO A 123 -3.94 16.36 -10.58
C PRO A 123 -2.98 17.33 -9.88
N PRO A 124 -1.77 17.57 -10.44
CA PRO A 124 -0.78 18.48 -9.85
C PRO A 124 -1.28 19.93 -9.73
N ASP A 125 -2.31 20.29 -10.48
CA ASP A 125 -2.85 21.62 -10.73
C ASP A 125 -4.02 22.04 -9.81
N LEU A 126 -4.50 21.18 -8.90
CA LEU A 126 -5.53 21.53 -7.91
C LEU A 126 -4.97 22.14 -6.61
N LEU A 127 -3.69 22.52 -6.56
CA LEU A 127 -2.98 22.94 -5.34
C LEU A 127 -2.30 24.32 -5.44
N ALA A 128 -2.63 25.10 -6.47
CA ALA A 128 -2.11 26.46 -6.67
C ALA A 128 -3.26 27.47 -6.80
N GLU A 129 -3.97 27.71 -5.69
CA GLU A 129 -4.73 28.94 -5.45
C GLU A 129 -4.50 29.40 -4.01
#